data_AF-A0A941VP66-F1
#
_entry.id   AF-A0A941VP66-F1
#
_cell.length_a   1.000
_cell.length_b   1.000
_cell.length_c   1.000
_cell.angle_alpha   90.00
_cell.angle_beta   90.00
_cell.angle_gamma   90.00
#
_symmetry.space_group_name_H-M   'P 1'
#
loop_
_entity.id
_entity.type
_entity.pdbx_description
1 polymer ?
#
loop_
_entity_poly.entity_id
_entity_poly.type
_entity_poly.pdbx_seq_one_letter_code
_entity_poly.pdbx_strand_id
1 'polypeptide(L)'
;MSTCKAVALYSGGLDSTLAILTVLRQGIAVTAVTFLNHFGCDISDKSSCSKDPFSAAEKFGFEVKLCHLADKFIQIVKNPKFGHGKNMNPCMDCRILMLREAREFMDMTGAEFLITGEVIGQRPMSQRRDALDIIDREAGLKGLILRPLSAKLLKPTAMEEKGMVDRDMLYGFSGRSRKPQMALADEFGLTDYPAPAGGCLLTEPNYSFRLRELLDHDADPSLEDLALLRFGRHFRMSKGCKIIVGRNRTENDSMLSLDDGKSIRLRVEDYASPVVLVRGEATEEIIRIAASLCARYSDAKHLHAIDVRVNDGGRNFKLCVPPAGVNRIEQYKIELRKTVMSNG
;
A
#
# COMPACT_ATOMS: atom_id res chain seq x y z
N MET A 1 25.45 15.36 -29.84
CA MET A 1 24.01 15.01 -29.85
C MET A 1 23.55 15.00 -28.41
N SER A 2 22.46 15.70 -28.07
CA SER A 2 21.89 15.60 -26.73
C SER A 2 21.48 14.15 -26.49
N THR A 3 22.05 13.52 -25.45
CA THR A 3 21.68 12.18 -25.04
C THR A 3 20.19 12.17 -24.71
N CYS A 4 19.40 11.34 -25.38
CA CYS A 4 17.96 11.24 -25.14
C CYS A 4 17.71 10.82 -23.68
N LYS A 5 16.77 11.48 -23.01
CA LYS A 5 16.44 11.23 -21.60
C LYS A 5 14.98 10.85 -21.43
N ALA A 6 14.74 9.94 -20.49
CA ALA A 6 13.39 9.51 -20.13
C ALA A 6 13.22 9.48 -18.61
N VAL A 7 11.99 9.71 -18.17
CA VAL A 7 11.59 9.53 -16.76
C VAL A 7 10.78 8.25 -16.62
N ALA A 8 11.14 7.37 -15.68
CA ALA A 8 10.43 6.12 -15.46
C ALA A 8 9.64 6.12 -14.15
N LEU A 9 8.36 5.74 -14.20
CA LEU A 9 7.60 5.44 -13.00
C LEU A 9 8.04 4.08 -12.46
N TYR A 10 8.74 4.11 -11.33
CA TYR A 10 9.38 2.96 -10.72
C TYR A 10 8.65 2.54 -9.45
N SER A 11 8.30 1.25 -9.38
CA SER A 11 7.55 0.68 -8.26
C SER A 11 8.37 -0.29 -7.40
N GLY A 12 9.66 -0.49 -7.74
CA GLY A 12 10.49 -1.55 -7.15
C GLY A 12 10.14 -2.97 -7.62
N GLY A 13 9.06 -3.14 -8.41
CA GLY A 13 8.63 -4.43 -8.93
C GLY A 13 9.35 -4.86 -10.21
N LEU A 14 9.18 -6.13 -10.56
CA LEU A 14 9.70 -6.76 -11.79
C LEU A 14 9.37 -5.94 -13.04
N ASP A 15 8.08 -5.67 -13.27
CA ASP A 15 7.61 -5.06 -14.52
C ASP A 15 8.19 -3.63 -14.73
N SER A 16 8.30 -2.82 -13.67
CA SER A 16 8.91 -1.48 -13.78
C SER A 16 10.42 -1.55 -13.99
N THR A 17 11.10 -2.52 -13.39
CA THR A 17 12.55 -2.70 -13.56
C THR A 17 12.86 -3.10 -15.00
N LEU A 18 12.17 -4.10 -15.53
CA LEU A 18 12.38 -4.57 -16.92
C LEU A 18 12.09 -3.49 -17.96
N ALA A 19 11.08 -2.63 -17.72
CA ALA A 19 10.80 -1.51 -18.60
C ALA A 19 11.98 -0.52 -18.66
N ILE A 20 12.59 -0.21 -17.51
CA ILE A 20 13.79 0.64 -17.43
C ILE A 20 14.96 -0.02 -18.16
N LEU A 21 15.26 -1.29 -17.86
CA LEU A 21 16.38 -2.02 -18.48
C LEU A 21 16.24 -2.13 -20.00
N THR A 22 15.01 -2.31 -20.49
CA THR A 22 14.71 -2.33 -21.93
C THR A 22 15.11 -1.02 -22.61
N VAL A 23 14.85 0.12 -21.96
CA VAL A 23 15.17 1.44 -22.50
C VAL A 23 16.66 1.77 -22.33
N LEU A 24 17.27 1.43 -21.18
CA LEU A 24 18.72 1.57 -20.97
C LEU A 24 19.54 0.80 -22.00
N ARG A 25 19.09 -0.41 -22.40
CA ARG A 25 19.74 -1.22 -23.45
C ARG A 25 19.81 -0.52 -24.81
N GLN A 26 18.93 0.46 -25.06
CA GLN A 26 18.94 1.28 -26.27
C GLN A 26 19.87 2.52 -26.15
N GLY A 27 20.59 2.67 -25.03
CA GLY A 27 21.49 3.80 -24.80
C GLY A 27 20.80 5.10 -24.37
N ILE A 28 19.54 5.02 -23.95
CA ILE A 28 18.74 6.16 -23.48
C ILE A 28 18.93 6.32 -21.97
N ALA A 29 19.24 7.53 -21.50
CA ALA A 29 19.42 7.79 -20.08
C ALA A 29 18.06 7.80 -19.37
N VAL A 30 17.94 7.07 -18.25
CA VAL A 30 16.68 6.96 -17.50
C VAL A 30 16.85 7.46 -16.08
N THR A 31 15.97 8.38 -15.67
CA THR A 31 15.80 8.78 -14.27
C THR A 31 14.48 8.23 -13.76
N ALA A 32 14.53 7.37 -12.75
CA ALA A 32 13.34 6.77 -12.15
C ALA A 32 12.76 7.67 -11.05
N VAL A 33 11.43 7.67 -10.94
CA VAL A 33 10.69 8.29 -9.84
C VAL A 33 9.84 7.24 -9.13
N THR A 34 9.94 7.19 -7.80
CA THR A 34 9.13 6.32 -6.94
C THR A 34 8.22 7.18 -6.07
N PHE A 35 6.92 6.89 -6.13
CA PHE A 35 5.92 7.63 -5.36
C PHE A 35 5.58 6.93 -4.05
N LEU A 36 5.83 7.63 -2.95
CA LEU A 36 5.55 7.18 -1.60
C LEU A 36 4.13 7.55 -1.21
N ASN A 37 3.36 6.55 -0.79
CA ASN A 37 1.98 6.70 -0.33
C ASN A 37 1.65 5.65 0.73
N HIS A 38 0.71 5.99 1.62
CA HIS A 38 0.30 5.16 2.78
C HIS A 38 -0.25 3.77 2.46
N PHE A 39 -0.64 3.55 1.20
CA PHE A 39 -1.29 2.32 0.75
C PHE A 39 -0.36 1.43 -0.07
N GLY A 40 0.82 1.96 -0.42
CA GLY A 40 1.85 1.30 -1.19
C GLY A 40 2.67 0.39 -0.31
N CYS A 41 3.61 -0.31 -0.94
CA CYS A 41 4.66 -1.00 -0.22
C CYS A 41 5.56 0.07 0.44
N ASP A 42 5.35 0.32 1.72
CA ASP A 42 6.22 1.18 2.52
C ASP A 42 7.67 0.68 2.43
N ILE A 43 8.56 1.48 1.85
CA ILE A 43 10.01 1.19 1.80
C ILE A 43 10.60 1.15 3.22
N SER A 44 9.99 1.89 4.15
CA SER A 44 10.38 1.92 5.57
C SER A 44 9.89 0.70 6.36
N ASP A 45 8.94 -0.07 5.82
CA ASP A 45 8.35 -1.17 6.55
C ASP A 45 8.90 -2.51 6.08
N LYS A 46 9.82 -3.05 6.90
CA LYS A 46 10.47 -4.35 6.72
C LYS A 46 9.49 -5.53 6.63
N SER A 47 8.19 -5.30 6.80
CA SER A 47 7.17 -6.35 6.91
C SER A 47 6.37 -6.64 5.65
N SER A 48 6.42 -5.83 4.58
CA SER A 48 5.59 -6.13 3.39
C SER A 48 6.20 -5.91 1.99
N CYS A 49 7.40 -5.35 1.86
CA CYS A 49 8.14 -5.33 0.58
C CYS A 49 9.58 -4.86 0.81
N SER A 50 10.29 -5.56 1.70
CA SER A 50 11.62 -5.19 2.18
C SER A 50 12.71 -5.40 1.12
N LYS A 51 12.66 -4.68 0.01
CA LYS A 51 13.82 -4.47 -0.85
C LYS A 51 13.99 -2.99 -1.09
N ASP A 52 15.22 -2.56 -0.83
CA ASP A 52 15.66 -1.21 -1.12
C ASP A 52 15.41 -0.93 -2.61
N PRO A 53 14.57 0.07 -2.98
CA PRO A 53 14.36 0.44 -4.38
C PRO A 53 15.68 0.79 -5.08
N PHE A 54 16.71 1.19 -4.33
CA PHE A 54 18.03 1.53 -4.85
C PHE A 54 18.86 0.30 -5.26
N SER A 55 18.57 -0.91 -4.78
CA SER A 55 19.38 -2.10 -5.10
C SER A 55 19.49 -2.41 -6.60
N ALA A 56 18.37 -2.36 -7.33
CA ALA A 56 18.37 -2.52 -8.78
C ALA A 56 18.96 -1.29 -9.49
N ALA A 57 18.73 -0.09 -8.94
CA ALA A 57 19.23 1.17 -9.47
C ALA A 57 20.76 1.22 -9.47
N GLU A 58 21.38 0.83 -8.35
CA GLU A 58 22.83 0.70 -8.19
C GLU A 58 23.41 -0.37 -9.12
N LYS A 59 22.78 -1.55 -9.18
CA LYS A 59 23.25 -2.66 -10.01
C LYS A 59 23.24 -2.34 -11.51
N PHE A 60 22.20 -1.63 -11.98
CA PHE A 60 21.98 -1.39 -13.41
C PHE A 60 22.23 0.05 -13.86
N GLY A 61 22.68 0.92 -12.95
CA GLY A 61 23.17 2.25 -13.27
C GLY A 61 22.09 3.26 -13.69
N PHE A 62 21.02 3.37 -12.91
CA PHE A 62 20.02 4.45 -13.08
C PHE A 62 19.75 5.18 -11.76
N GLU A 63 19.34 6.45 -11.83
CA GLU A 63 19.00 7.22 -10.63
C GLU A 63 17.55 6.98 -10.21
N VAL A 64 17.28 6.95 -8.90
CA VAL A 64 15.92 6.91 -8.35
C VAL A 64 15.69 8.16 -7.49
N LYS A 65 14.61 8.89 -7.76
CA LYS A 65 14.11 9.98 -6.90
C LYS A 65 12.85 9.52 -6.16
N LEU A 66 12.74 9.90 -4.89
CA LEU A 66 11.57 9.64 -4.07
C LEU A 66 10.67 10.87 -4.05
N CYS A 67 9.36 10.68 -4.25
CA CYS A 67 8.37 11.75 -4.23
C CYS A 67 7.20 11.36 -3.32
N HIS A 68 6.84 12.22 -2.37
CA HIS A 68 5.74 11.96 -1.43
C HIS A 68 4.42 12.48 -1.98
N LEU A 69 3.41 11.60 -2.11
CA LEU A 69 2.08 11.96 -2.59
C LEU A 69 0.95 11.63 -1.61
N ALA A 70 1.32 11.24 -0.39
CA ALA A 70 0.46 10.88 0.74
C ALA A 70 -0.94 11.55 0.77
N ASP A 71 -1.00 12.87 0.83
CA ASP A 71 -2.25 13.62 1.04
C ASP A 71 -3.15 13.65 -0.21
N LYS A 72 -2.54 13.68 -1.40
CA LYS A 72 -3.30 13.62 -2.66
C LYS A 72 -3.95 12.23 -2.84
N PHE A 73 -3.31 11.17 -2.34
CA PHE A 73 -3.84 9.80 -2.43
C PHE A 73 -5.06 9.57 -1.55
N ILE A 74 -5.11 10.09 -0.31
CA ILE A 74 -6.27 9.85 0.56
C ILE A 74 -7.55 10.45 -0.02
N GLN A 75 -7.47 11.62 -0.65
CA GLN A 75 -8.62 12.26 -1.30
C GLN A 75 -9.16 11.42 -2.47
N ILE A 76 -8.26 10.86 -3.29
CA ILE A 76 -8.62 9.95 -4.38
C ILE A 76 -9.27 8.67 -3.85
N VAL A 77 -8.81 8.15 -2.71
CA VAL A 77 -9.40 6.95 -2.10
C VAL A 77 -10.79 7.23 -1.56
N LYS A 78 -11.02 8.40 -0.94
CA LYS A 78 -12.35 8.82 -0.46
C LYS A 78 -13.32 9.02 -1.62
N ASN A 79 -12.91 9.73 -2.66
CA ASN A 79 -13.78 10.17 -3.76
C ASN A 79 -13.15 9.92 -5.15
N PRO A 80 -13.04 8.66 -5.61
CA PRO A 80 -12.44 8.37 -6.91
C PRO A 80 -13.34 8.76 -8.08
N LYS A 81 -12.79 9.39 -9.12
CA LYS A 81 -13.53 9.75 -10.33
C LYS A 81 -13.97 8.51 -11.12
N PHE A 82 -13.15 7.47 -11.14
CA PHE A 82 -13.43 6.22 -11.89
C PHE A 82 -13.95 5.09 -11.01
N GLY A 83 -14.32 5.38 -9.75
CA GLY A 83 -14.78 4.40 -8.79
C GLY A 83 -13.67 3.52 -8.21
N HIS A 84 -14.05 2.63 -7.31
CA HIS A 84 -13.15 1.63 -6.76
C HIS A 84 -13.19 0.32 -7.57
N GLY A 85 -12.11 -0.46 -7.49
CA GLY A 85 -12.09 -1.83 -8.00
C GLY A 85 -12.85 -2.81 -7.09
N LYS A 86 -12.27 -3.98 -6.82
CA LYS A 86 -12.92 -5.02 -5.98
C LYS A 86 -13.11 -4.55 -4.53
N ASN A 87 -12.15 -3.79 -4.02
CA ASN A 87 -12.13 -3.30 -2.65
C ASN A 87 -12.09 -1.77 -2.66
N MET A 88 -11.22 -1.11 -1.90
CA MET A 88 -11.12 0.36 -1.90
C MET A 88 -10.05 0.89 -2.86
N ASN A 89 -9.68 0.13 -3.89
CA ASN A 89 -8.56 0.46 -4.77
C ASN A 89 -8.98 1.36 -5.96
N PRO A 90 -8.58 2.65 -6.03
CA PRO A 90 -8.92 3.56 -7.12
C PRO A 90 -7.78 3.61 -8.16
N CYS A 91 -7.41 2.45 -8.73
CA CYS A 91 -6.13 2.32 -9.44
C CYS A 91 -6.01 3.22 -10.68
N MET A 92 -7.10 3.54 -11.37
CA MET A 92 -7.06 4.46 -12.51
C MET A 92 -6.70 5.88 -12.06
N ASP A 93 -7.39 6.40 -11.05
CA ASP A 93 -7.13 7.71 -10.46
C ASP A 93 -5.71 7.82 -9.88
N CYS A 94 -5.24 6.80 -9.14
CA CYS A 94 -3.86 6.75 -8.64
C CYS A 94 -2.84 6.85 -9.77
N ARG A 95 -3.08 6.16 -10.90
CA ARG A 95 -2.18 6.20 -12.07
C ARG A 95 -2.18 7.57 -12.73
N ILE A 96 -3.35 8.17 -12.89
CA ILE A 96 -3.49 9.53 -13.44
C ILE A 96 -2.71 10.53 -12.58
N LEU A 97 -2.86 10.47 -11.25
CA LEU A 97 -2.10 11.31 -10.32
C LEU A 97 -0.59 11.11 -10.51
N MET A 98 -0.09 9.88 -10.39
CA MET A 98 1.35 9.60 -10.52
C MET A 98 1.92 10.03 -11.87
N LEU A 99 1.15 9.90 -12.96
CA LEU A 99 1.58 10.35 -14.28
C LEU A 99 1.64 11.89 -14.38
N ARG A 100 0.70 12.62 -13.77
CA ARG A 100 0.74 14.08 -13.72
C ARG A 100 1.97 14.58 -12.95
N GLU A 101 2.27 13.99 -11.80
CA GLU A 101 3.46 14.35 -11.01
C GLU A 101 4.76 13.96 -11.75
N ALA A 102 4.76 12.82 -12.46
CA ALA A 102 5.89 12.41 -13.28
C ALA A 102 6.10 13.35 -14.48
N ARG A 103 5.03 13.95 -15.02
CA ARG A 103 5.13 14.97 -16.07
C ARG A 103 5.85 16.21 -15.55
N GLU A 104 5.48 16.72 -14.38
CA GLU A 104 6.15 17.88 -13.78
C GLU A 104 7.65 17.60 -13.62
N PHE A 105 8.00 16.40 -13.15
CA PHE A 105 9.41 15.99 -13.03
C PHE A 105 10.12 15.83 -14.38
N MET A 106 9.43 15.30 -15.40
CA MET A 106 9.94 15.20 -16.77
C MET A 106 10.26 16.58 -17.34
N ASP A 107 9.34 17.53 -17.19
CA ASP A 107 9.50 18.92 -17.66
C ASP A 107 10.68 19.60 -16.94
N MET A 108 10.81 19.42 -15.61
CA MET A 108 11.92 19.97 -14.81
C MET A 108 13.29 19.41 -15.19
N THR A 109 13.36 18.13 -15.57
CA THR A 109 14.62 17.45 -15.90
C THR A 109 14.98 17.52 -17.38
N GLY A 110 14.08 18.07 -18.20
CA GLY A 110 14.24 18.17 -19.64
C GLY A 110 14.23 16.80 -20.35
N ALA A 111 13.53 15.82 -19.78
CA ALA A 111 13.35 14.51 -20.40
C ALA A 111 12.25 14.55 -21.48
N GLU A 112 12.36 13.70 -22.49
CA GLU A 112 11.49 13.77 -23.67
C GLU A 112 10.21 12.94 -23.55
N PHE A 113 10.22 11.89 -22.71
CA PHE A 113 9.06 11.01 -22.54
C PHE A 113 9.07 10.27 -21.20
N LEU A 114 7.91 9.70 -20.85
CA LEU A 114 7.71 8.87 -19.67
C LEU A 114 7.76 7.38 -19.99
N ILE A 115 8.21 6.57 -19.04
CA ILE A 115 8.23 5.11 -19.11
C ILE A 115 7.35 4.53 -18.00
N THR A 116 6.53 3.54 -18.32
CA THR A 116 5.86 2.70 -17.31
C THR A 116 6.09 1.21 -17.57
N GLY A 117 6.11 0.43 -16.49
CA GLY A 117 6.12 -1.04 -16.54
C GLY A 117 4.73 -1.65 -16.81
N GLU A 118 3.80 -0.92 -17.43
CA GLU A 118 2.44 -1.41 -17.62
C GLU A 118 2.36 -2.43 -18.76
N VAL A 119 1.69 -3.55 -18.48
CA VAL A 119 1.48 -4.66 -19.42
C VAL A 119 -0.01 -4.80 -19.70
N ILE A 120 -0.40 -4.79 -20.97
CA ILE A 120 -1.81 -4.86 -21.37
C ILE A 120 -2.46 -6.13 -20.81
N GLY A 121 -3.61 -5.98 -20.14
CA GLY A 121 -4.40 -7.08 -19.59
C GLY A 121 -3.85 -7.69 -18.31
N GLN A 122 -2.73 -7.17 -17.76
CA GLN A 122 -2.12 -7.73 -16.56
C GLN A 122 -2.88 -7.36 -15.28
N ARG A 123 -3.51 -6.17 -15.25
CA ARG A 123 -4.38 -5.71 -14.17
C ARG A 123 -5.78 -5.37 -14.70
N PRO A 124 -6.85 -5.92 -14.10
CA PRO A 124 -8.21 -5.82 -14.65
C PRO A 124 -8.82 -4.42 -14.60
N MET A 125 -8.38 -3.57 -13.66
CA MET A 125 -8.92 -2.22 -13.50
C MET A 125 -8.14 -1.19 -14.32
N SER A 126 -6.80 -1.19 -14.25
CA SER A 126 -5.98 -0.07 -14.73
C SER A 126 -5.15 -0.37 -15.98
N GLN A 127 -5.07 -1.62 -16.44
CA GLN A 127 -4.18 -2.01 -17.55
C GLN A 127 -4.93 -2.70 -18.69
N ARG A 128 -6.24 -2.52 -18.79
CA ARG A 128 -6.96 -2.82 -20.03
C ARG A 128 -6.65 -1.75 -21.07
N ARG A 129 -6.78 -2.06 -22.36
CA ARG A 129 -6.46 -1.13 -23.44
C ARG A 129 -7.25 0.18 -23.36
N ASP A 130 -8.55 0.09 -23.08
CA ASP A 130 -9.43 1.24 -22.86
C ASP A 130 -9.01 2.05 -21.64
N ALA A 131 -8.68 1.37 -20.53
CA ALA A 131 -8.24 2.03 -19.30
C ALA A 131 -6.93 2.80 -19.51
N LEU A 132 -5.96 2.24 -20.24
CA LEU A 132 -4.71 2.93 -20.57
C LEU A 132 -4.96 4.19 -21.41
N ASP A 133 -5.82 4.15 -22.44
CA ASP A 133 -6.14 5.35 -23.23
C ASP A 133 -6.86 6.43 -22.40
N ILE A 134 -7.76 6.02 -21.50
CA ILE A 134 -8.43 6.94 -20.57
C ILE A 134 -7.40 7.59 -19.64
N ILE A 135 -6.54 6.80 -19.01
CA ILE A 135 -5.50 7.27 -18.09
C ILE A 135 -4.57 8.26 -18.79
N ASP A 136 -4.09 7.93 -19.99
CA ASP A 136 -3.16 8.78 -20.76
C ASP A 136 -3.80 10.12 -21.12
N ARG A 137 -5.07 10.10 -21.55
CA ARG A 137 -5.82 11.31 -21.89
C ARG A 137 -6.08 12.17 -20.67
N GLU A 138 -6.52 11.57 -19.56
CA GLU A 138 -6.83 12.27 -18.31
C GLU A 138 -5.57 12.84 -17.65
N ALA A 139 -4.43 12.18 -17.79
CA ALA A 139 -3.14 12.71 -17.36
C ALA A 139 -2.57 13.78 -18.32
N GLY A 140 -3.18 13.99 -19.50
CA GLY A 140 -2.71 14.93 -20.50
C GLY A 140 -1.39 14.53 -21.16
N LEU A 141 -1.14 13.22 -21.27
CA LEU A 141 0.14 12.62 -21.67
C LEU A 141 0.01 11.63 -22.83
N LYS A 142 -1.12 11.67 -23.54
CA LYS A 142 -1.36 10.82 -24.71
C LYS A 142 -0.24 10.96 -25.74
N GLY A 143 0.41 9.85 -26.06
CA GLY A 143 1.54 9.80 -27.01
C GLY A 143 2.93 10.04 -26.40
N LEU A 144 3.01 10.41 -25.11
CA LEU A 144 4.26 10.69 -24.39
C LEU A 144 4.65 9.58 -23.39
N ILE A 145 3.85 8.53 -23.28
CA ILE A 145 4.10 7.42 -22.35
C ILE A 145 4.51 6.16 -23.14
N LEU A 146 5.77 5.76 -22.99
CA LEU A 146 6.28 4.49 -23.51
C LEU A 146 5.94 3.36 -22.53
N ARG A 147 5.46 2.24 -23.07
CA ARG A 147 5.20 1.00 -22.32
C ARG A 147 6.04 -0.13 -22.90
N PRO A 148 7.35 -0.20 -22.61
CA PRO A 148 8.30 -1.06 -23.33
C PRO A 148 7.89 -2.53 -23.39
N LEU A 149 7.25 -3.01 -22.31
CA LEU A 149 6.85 -4.41 -22.20
C LEU A 149 5.63 -4.78 -23.06
N SER A 150 4.81 -3.82 -23.49
CA SER A 150 3.60 -4.07 -24.28
C SER A 150 3.49 -3.20 -25.54
N ALA A 151 4.57 -2.48 -25.90
CA ALA A 151 4.61 -1.51 -26.99
C ALA A 151 4.18 -2.09 -28.34
N LYS A 152 4.58 -3.34 -28.65
CA LYS A 152 4.23 -4.02 -29.92
C LYS A 152 2.72 -4.26 -30.08
N LEU A 153 1.96 -4.17 -28.99
CA LEU A 153 0.50 -4.29 -28.98
C LEU A 153 -0.22 -2.93 -28.97
N LEU A 154 0.51 -1.83 -28.82
CA LEU A 154 -0.02 -0.46 -28.80
C LEU A 154 0.32 0.25 -30.11
N LYS A 155 -0.37 1.38 -30.36
CA LYS A 155 0.03 2.29 -31.42
C LYS A 155 1.42 2.86 -31.11
N PRO A 156 2.27 3.09 -32.11
CA PRO A 156 3.54 3.78 -31.91
C PRO A 156 3.34 5.12 -31.19
N THR A 157 4.27 5.43 -30.31
CA THR A 157 4.35 6.69 -29.57
C THR A 157 5.23 7.70 -30.31
N ALA A 158 5.20 8.97 -29.89
CA ALA A 158 5.92 10.03 -30.59
C ALA A 158 7.45 9.81 -30.63
N MET A 159 8.03 9.22 -29.59
CA MET A 159 9.44 8.85 -29.47
C MET A 159 9.82 7.66 -30.36
N GLU A 160 8.89 6.73 -30.58
CA GLU A 160 9.08 5.65 -31.56
C GLU A 160 9.06 6.21 -32.99
N GLU A 161 8.06 7.04 -33.30
CA GLU A 161 7.91 7.65 -34.64
C GLU A 161 9.06 8.61 -35.00
N LYS A 162 9.64 9.30 -34.00
CA LYS A 162 10.80 10.18 -34.17
C LYS A 162 12.15 9.43 -34.20
N GLY A 163 12.14 8.10 -34.07
CA GLY A 163 13.36 7.28 -34.04
C GLY A 163 14.22 7.49 -32.79
N MET A 164 13.65 8.06 -31.72
CA MET A 164 14.34 8.16 -30.42
C MET A 164 14.41 6.81 -29.72
N VAL A 165 13.40 5.96 -29.94
CA VAL A 165 13.28 4.60 -29.41
C VAL A 165 13.10 3.63 -30.57
N ASP A 166 13.93 2.59 -30.60
CA ASP A 166 13.77 1.49 -31.55
C ASP A 166 12.66 0.55 -31.07
N ARG A 167 11.57 0.50 -31.84
CA ARG A 167 10.39 -0.32 -31.57
C ARG A 167 10.68 -1.83 -31.69
N ASP A 168 11.63 -2.23 -32.52
CA ASP A 168 11.95 -3.65 -32.72
C ASP A 168 12.59 -4.26 -31.47
N MET A 169 13.29 -3.43 -30.69
CA MET A 169 13.85 -3.75 -29.38
C MET A 169 12.83 -3.72 -28.22
N LEU A 170 11.55 -3.46 -28.49
CA LEU A 170 10.47 -3.49 -27.49
C LEU A 170 9.70 -4.82 -27.50
N TYR A 171 8.80 -5.01 -26.53
CA TYR A 171 8.07 -6.26 -26.34
C TYR A 171 6.57 -6.14 -26.58
N GLY A 172 5.92 -7.30 -26.72
CA GLY A 172 4.48 -7.46 -26.93
C GLY A 172 3.82 -8.31 -25.85
N PHE A 173 4.25 -8.18 -24.59
CA PHE A 173 3.66 -8.95 -23.49
C PHE A 173 2.23 -8.51 -23.22
N SER A 174 1.39 -9.48 -22.86
CA SER A 174 0.00 -9.25 -22.46
C SER A 174 -0.55 -10.36 -21.57
N GLY A 175 -1.68 -10.07 -20.94
CA GLY A 175 -2.38 -10.98 -20.05
C GLY A 175 -1.81 -11.02 -18.64
N ARG A 176 -2.25 -11.99 -17.83
CA ARG A 176 -1.92 -12.05 -16.39
C ARG A 176 -0.68 -12.87 -16.06
N SER A 177 -0.14 -13.61 -17.02
CA SER A 177 1.09 -14.38 -16.84
C SER A 177 2.28 -13.43 -16.68
N ARG A 178 3.26 -13.82 -15.86
CA ARG A 178 4.56 -13.14 -15.77
C ARG A 178 5.73 -13.96 -16.30
N LYS A 179 5.44 -15.13 -16.93
CA LYS A 179 6.49 -16.01 -17.45
C LYS A 179 7.40 -15.31 -18.47
N PRO A 180 6.89 -14.52 -19.44
CA PRO A 180 7.76 -13.80 -20.38
C PRO A 180 8.64 -12.76 -19.69
N GLN A 181 8.11 -12.04 -18.69
CA GLN A 181 8.85 -11.08 -17.90
C GLN A 181 9.96 -11.75 -17.08
N MET A 182 9.69 -12.92 -16.50
CA MET A 182 10.70 -13.69 -15.76
C MET A 182 11.83 -14.15 -16.70
N ALA A 183 11.51 -14.66 -17.89
CA ALA A 183 12.52 -15.03 -18.88
C ALA A 183 13.37 -13.81 -19.33
N LEU A 184 12.73 -12.64 -19.47
CA LEU A 184 13.45 -11.40 -19.76
C LEU A 184 14.33 -10.94 -18.60
N ALA A 185 13.90 -11.17 -17.36
CA ALA A 185 14.71 -10.89 -16.18
C ALA A 185 15.99 -11.73 -16.16
N ASP A 186 15.88 -13.01 -16.51
CA ASP A 186 17.04 -13.90 -16.65
C ASP A 186 18.01 -13.40 -17.73
N GLU A 187 17.50 -12.94 -18.88
CA GLU A 187 18.32 -12.35 -19.96
C GLU A 187 19.10 -11.12 -19.48
N PHE A 188 18.48 -10.27 -18.66
CA PHE A 188 19.13 -9.09 -18.07
C PHE A 188 20.02 -9.41 -16.85
N GLY A 189 20.05 -10.66 -16.37
CA GLY A 189 20.72 -11.01 -15.12
C GLY A 189 20.06 -10.39 -13.88
N LEU A 190 18.77 -10.05 -13.97
CA LEU A 190 17.94 -9.56 -12.87
C LEU A 190 17.42 -10.76 -12.05
N THR A 191 18.27 -11.26 -11.15
CA THR A 191 17.96 -12.42 -10.30
C THR A 191 17.22 -12.05 -9.01
N ASP A 192 17.30 -10.78 -8.61
CA ASP A 192 16.77 -10.32 -7.33
C ASP A 192 15.66 -9.27 -7.54
N TYR A 193 14.42 -9.71 -7.44
CA TYR A 193 13.23 -8.84 -7.50
C TYR A 193 12.18 -9.31 -6.49
N PRO A 194 11.24 -8.45 -6.05
CA PRO A 194 10.18 -8.87 -5.15
C PRO A 194 9.32 -9.96 -5.80
N ALA A 195 8.96 -10.98 -5.03
CA ALA A 195 7.95 -11.94 -5.47
C ALA A 195 6.65 -11.18 -5.83
N PRO A 196 5.81 -11.68 -6.75
CA PRO A 196 4.54 -11.03 -7.12
C PRO A 196 3.51 -10.89 -5.98
N ALA A 197 3.88 -11.22 -4.74
CA ALA A 197 3.09 -11.11 -3.54
C ALA A 197 3.38 -9.76 -2.86
N GLY A 198 2.33 -8.97 -2.62
CA GLY A 198 2.45 -7.58 -2.14
C GLY A 198 1.71 -6.64 -3.06
N GLY A 199 0.38 -6.70 -3.05
CA GLY A 199 -0.47 -5.71 -3.70
C GLY A 199 -0.60 -4.46 -2.85
N CYS A 200 -1.19 -3.40 -3.43
CA CYS A 200 -1.61 -2.24 -2.65
C CYS A 200 -2.55 -2.68 -1.51
N LEU A 201 -2.41 -2.09 -0.32
CA LEU A 201 -3.24 -2.40 0.85
C LEU A 201 -4.74 -2.22 0.57
N LEU A 202 -5.11 -1.31 -0.32
CA LEU A 202 -6.48 -1.08 -0.77
C LEU A 202 -7.08 -2.23 -1.58
N THR A 203 -6.26 -3.22 -1.95
CA THR A 203 -6.72 -4.47 -2.56
C THR A 203 -6.87 -5.59 -1.54
N GLU A 204 -6.40 -5.41 -0.30
CA GLU A 204 -6.58 -6.40 0.77
C GLU A 204 -7.97 -6.19 1.39
N PRO A 205 -8.82 -7.23 1.42
CA PRO A 205 -10.19 -7.10 1.89
C PRO A 205 -10.32 -6.55 3.32
N ASN A 206 -9.56 -7.08 4.29
CA ASN A 206 -9.72 -6.68 5.68
C ASN A 206 -9.23 -5.26 5.94
N TYR A 207 -8.10 -4.86 5.36
CA TYR A 207 -7.60 -3.50 5.41
C TYR A 207 -8.61 -2.53 4.81
N SER A 208 -9.14 -2.86 3.63
CA SER A 208 -10.14 -2.04 2.95
C SER A 208 -11.43 -1.91 3.77
N PHE A 209 -11.86 -2.99 4.44
CA PHE A 209 -13.00 -2.96 5.34
C PHE A 209 -12.75 -2.04 6.54
N ARG A 210 -11.58 -2.15 7.17
CA ARG A 210 -11.17 -1.28 8.29
C ARG A 210 -11.03 0.18 7.88
N LEU A 211 -10.56 0.44 6.65
CA LEU A 211 -10.43 1.79 6.12
C LEU A 211 -11.79 2.43 5.86
N ARG A 212 -12.72 1.68 5.26
CA ARG A 212 -14.10 2.14 5.09
C ARG A 212 -14.73 2.48 6.44
N GLU A 213 -14.62 1.56 7.39
CA GLU A 213 -15.10 1.76 8.75
C GLU A 213 -14.46 2.97 9.42
N LEU A 214 -13.17 3.22 9.22
CA LEU A 214 -12.52 4.43 9.74
C LEU A 214 -13.15 5.69 9.12
N LEU A 215 -13.28 5.72 7.79
CA LEU A 215 -13.79 6.87 7.05
C LEU A 215 -15.28 7.18 7.30
N ASP A 216 -16.07 6.18 7.65
CA ASP A 216 -17.48 6.35 8.06
C ASP A 216 -17.60 7.07 9.42
N HIS A 217 -16.56 7.00 10.24
CA HIS A 217 -16.51 7.57 11.59
C HIS A 217 -15.66 8.84 11.70
N ASP A 218 -14.68 8.98 10.82
CA ASP A 218 -13.75 10.10 10.76
C ASP A 218 -13.48 10.47 9.30
N ALA A 219 -13.97 11.64 8.90
CA ALA A 219 -13.82 12.14 7.54
C ALA A 219 -12.38 12.58 7.23
N ASP A 220 -11.52 12.79 8.23
CA ASP A 220 -10.14 13.23 8.05
C ASP A 220 -9.18 12.55 9.04
N PRO A 221 -8.96 11.23 8.89
CA PRO A 221 -8.13 10.48 9.82
C PRO A 221 -6.66 10.88 9.71
N SER A 222 -5.96 10.82 10.84
CA SER A 222 -4.52 11.04 10.89
C SER A 222 -3.73 9.95 10.14
N LEU A 223 -2.47 10.23 9.82
CA LEU A 223 -1.60 9.25 9.16
C LEU A 223 -1.34 8.05 10.07
N GLU A 224 -1.27 8.29 11.37
CA GLU A 224 -1.15 7.29 12.42
C GLU A 224 -2.37 6.37 12.43
N ASP A 225 -3.59 6.93 12.34
CA ASP A 225 -4.81 6.13 12.29
C ASP A 225 -4.85 5.21 11.06
N LEU A 226 -4.40 5.72 9.90
CA LEU A 226 -4.26 4.92 8.66
C LEU A 226 -3.22 3.82 8.82
N ALA A 227 -2.04 4.14 9.37
CA ALA A 227 -0.96 3.17 9.57
C ALA A 227 -1.36 2.06 10.56
N LEU A 228 -2.08 2.40 11.63
CA LEU A 228 -2.56 1.46 12.64
C LEU A 228 -3.54 0.42 12.08
N LEU A 229 -4.23 0.68 10.96
CA LEU A 229 -5.16 -0.27 10.33
C LEU A 229 -4.50 -1.60 9.92
N ARG A 230 -3.17 -1.61 9.76
CA ARG A 230 -2.37 -2.77 9.35
C ARG A 230 -2.21 -3.79 10.49
N PHE A 231 -2.34 -3.34 11.74
CA PHE A 231 -1.96 -4.11 12.92
C PHE A 231 -3.15 -4.45 13.79
N GLY A 232 -3.04 -5.56 14.52
CA GLY A 232 -3.99 -5.90 15.56
C GLY A 232 -5.39 -6.30 15.08
N ARG A 233 -6.24 -6.48 16.09
CA ARG A 233 -7.68 -6.72 16.02
C ARG A 233 -8.38 -5.43 16.42
N HIS A 234 -9.28 -4.94 15.58
CA HIS A 234 -9.96 -3.67 15.83
C HIS A 234 -11.38 -3.93 16.32
N PHE A 235 -11.82 -3.12 17.28
CA PHE A 235 -13.17 -3.16 17.82
C PHE A 235 -13.72 -1.73 17.93
N ARG A 236 -14.97 -1.52 17.50
CA ARG A 236 -15.67 -0.24 17.62
C ARG A 236 -16.59 -0.28 18.83
N MET A 237 -16.29 0.53 19.85
CA MET A 237 -17.07 0.55 21.11
C MET A 237 -18.17 1.61 21.08
N SER A 238 -17.91 2.75 20.45
CA SER A 238 -18.87 3.85 20.27
C SER A 238 -18.52 4.61 18.99
N LYS A 239 -19.33 5.60 18.60
CA LYS A 239 -19.06 6.43 17.41
C LYS A 239 -17.65 7.05 17.45
N GLY A 240 -17.17 7.45 18.64
CA GLY A 240 -15.90 8.11 18.85
C GLY A 240 -14.80 7.26 19.49
N CYS A 241 -15.00 5.95 19.70
CA CYS A 241 -14.02 5.13 20.43
C CYS A 241 -13.71 3.79 19.75
N LYS A 242 -12.41 3.53 19.55
CA LYS A 242 -11.87 2.31 18.92
C LYS A 242 -10.85 1.64 19.83
N ILE A 243 -10.88 0.31 19.89
CA ILE A 243 -9.88 -0.50 20.58
C ILE A 243 -9.08 -1.28 19.53
N ILE A 244 -7.75 -1.29 19.65
CA ILE A 244 -6.84 -2.08 18.81
C ILE A 244 -6.04 -3.00 19.72
N VAL A 245 -6.10 -4.31 19.47
CA VAL A 245 -5.40 -5.34 20.25
C VAL A 245 -4.36 -6.03 19.38
N GLY A 246 -3.07 -5.88 19.71
CA GLY A 246 -1.98 -6.50 18.96
C GLY A 246 -2.08 -8.04 18.90
N ARG A 247 -1.60 -8.64 17.79
CA ARG A 247 -1.68 -10.09 17.58
C ARG A 247 -0.42 -10.85 17.99
N ASN A 248 0.74 -10.19 17.94
CA ASN A 248 2.05 -10.77 18.23
C ASN A 248 3.03 -9.65 18.61
N ARG A 249 4.26 -10.03 18.99
CA ARG A 249 5.30 -9.09 19.41
C ARG A 249 5.62 -8.04 18.35
N THR A 250 5.79 -8.45 17.08
CA THR A 250 6.11 -7.53 15.98
C THR A 250 5.02 -6.46 15.82
N GLU A 251 3.75 -6.86 15.85
CA GLU A 251 2.65 -5.88 15.78
C GLU A 251 2.57 -4.99 17.00
N ASN A 252 2.83 -5.52 18.20
CA ASN A 252 2.88 -4.71 19.41
C ASN A 252 3.94 -3.61 19.30
N ASP A 253 5.14 -3.96 18.85
CA ASP A 253 6.26 -3.03 18.68
C ASP A 253 5.91 -1.97 17.62
N SER A 254 5.34 -2.37 16.48
CA SER A 254 4.84 -1.43 15.46
C SER A 254 3.74 -0.50 15.98
N MET A 255 2.74 -1.04 16.69
CA MET A 255 1.66 -0.25 17.28
C MET A 255 2.17 0.78 18.28
N LEU A 256 3.13 0.41 19.14
CA LEU A 256 3.75 1.34 20.09
C LEU A 256 4.56 2.43 19.38
N SER A 257 5.25 2.09 18.29
CA SER A 257 6.03 3.07 17.51
C SER A 257 5.18 4.11 16.78
N LEU A 258 3.94 3.75 16.44
CA LEU A 258 2.96 4.60 15.77
C LEU A 258 2.08 5.39 16.75
N ASP A 259 2.11 5.05 18.04
CA ASP A 259 1.29 5.71 19.05
C ASP A 259 1.85 7.11 19.34
N ASP A 260 1.06 8.13 19.01
CA ASP A 260 1.37 9.55 19.20
C ASP A 260 1.14 10.04 20.65
N GLY A 261 0.94 9.10 21.58
CA GLY A 261 0.67 9.38 22.99
C GLY A 261 -0.77 9.80 23.28
N LYS A 262 -1.66 9.84 22.28
CA LYS A 262 -3.09 10.13 22.47
C LYS A 262 -3.92 8.90 22.81
N SER A 263 -3.31 7.72 22.86
CA SER A 263 -4.01 6.47 23.17
C SER A 263 -3.92 6.13 24.65
N ILE A 264 -5.00 5.59 25.22
CA ILE A 264 -4.90 4.85 26.49
C ILE A 264 -4.28 3.49 26.17
N ARG A 265 -3.19 3.16 26.87
CA ARG A 265 -2.47 1.91 26.68
C ARG A 265 -2.77 0.93 27.80
N LEU A 266 -3.03 -0.32 27.44
CA LEU A 266 -3.25 -1.39 28.39
C LEU A 266 -2.35 -2.59 28.12
N ARG A 267 -1.89 -3.21 29.21
CA ARG A 267 -1.12 -4.47 29.19
C ARG A 267 -1.33 -5.24 30.49
N VAL A 268 -1.31 -6.57 30.41
CA VAL A 268 -1.19 -7.45 31.57
C VAL A 268 0.29 -7.57 31.94
N GLU A 269 0.61 -7.38 33.22
CA GLU A 269 1.98 -7.55 33.74
C GLU A 269 2.25 -9.03 34.04
N ASP A 270 3.52 -9.44 34.07
CA ASP A 270 3.95 -10.80 34.46
C ASP A 270 3.49 -11.95 33.53
N TYR A 271 2.80 -11.64 32.43
CA TYR A 271 2.38 -12.59 31.39
C TYR A 271 2.75 -12.08 29.99
N ALA A 272 2.88 -13.00 29.03
CA ALA A 272 2.88 -12.59 27.64
C ALA A 272 1.52 -11.94 27.31
N SER A 273 1.57 -10.67 26.92
CA SER A 273 0.38 -9.81 26.82
C SER A 273 0.44 -8.96 25.56
N PRO A 274 -0.69 -8.81 24.85
CA PRO A 274 -0.78 -7.88 23.74
C PRO A 274 -0.69 -6.44 24.23
N VAL A 275 -0.22 -5.55 23.36
CA VAL A 275 -0.47 -4.12 23.54
C VAL A 275 -1.91 -3.85 23.11
N VAL A 276 -2.64 -3.16 23.97
CA VAL A 276 -3.98 -2.64 23.66
C VAL A 276 -3.93 -1.12 23.61
N LEU A 277 -4.38 -0.56 22.50
CA LEU A 277 -4.57 0.88 22.34
C LEU A 277 -6.06 1.18 22.33
N VAL A 278 -6.50 2.13 23.14
CA VAL A 278 -7.84 2.72 23.07
C VAL A 278 -7.70 4.14 22.50
N ARG A 279 -8.34 4.37 21.36
CA ARG A 279 -8.31 5.62 20.59
C ARG A 279 -9.65 6.34 20.71
N GLY A 280 -9.61 7.65 20.92
CA GLY A 280 -10.77 8.53 21.01
C GLY A 280 -11.42 8.56 22.40
N GLU A 281 -12.72 8.86 22.47
CA GLU A 281 -13.43 9.16 23.71
C GLU A 281 -13.77 7.89 24.51
N ALA A 282 -12.94 7.53 25.49
CA ALA A 282 -13.12 6.34 26.30
C ALA A 282 -13.82 6.65 27.65
N THR A 283 -14.98 6.04 27.88
CA THR A 283 -15.60 6.01 29.21
C THR A 283 -14.93 4.96 30.11
N GLU A 284 -15.14 5.04 31.42
CA GLU A 284 -14.63 4.01 32.35
C GLU A 284 -15.10 2.59 31.99
N GLU A 285 -16.33 2.46 31.50
CA GLU A 285 -16.87 1.17 31.02
C GLU A 285 -16.08 0.66 29.82
N ILE A 286 -15.78 1.52 28.84
CA ILE A 286 -14.97 1.15 27.67
C ILE A 286 -13.55 0.75 28.10
N ILE A 287 -12.94 1.45 29.05
CA ILE A 287 -11.61 1.11 29.57
C ILE A 287 -11.66 -0.27 30.25
N ARG A 288 -12.71 -0.59 31.01
CA ARG A 288 -12.90 -1.93 31.61
C ARG A 288 -13.09 -3.02 30.54
N ILE A 289 -13.80 -2.73 29.45
CA ILE A 289 -13.94 -3.65 28.32
C ILE A 289 -12.58 -3.86 27.64
N ALA A 290 -11.81 -2.79 27.40
CA ALA A 290 -10.46 -2.87 26.85
C ALA A 290 -9.52 -3.70 27.72
N ALA A 291 -9.60 -3.53 29.05
CA ALA A 291 -8.84 -4.34 29.99
C ALA A 291 -9.23 -5.82 29.91
N SER A 292 -10.53 -6.12 29.83
CA SER A 292 -11.03 -7.49 29.69
C SER A 292 -10.59 -8.13 28.36
N LEU A 293 -10.50 -7.35 27.28
CA LEU A 293 -9.93 -7.77 26.00
C LEU A 293 -8.44 -8.05 26.12
N CYS A 294 -7.69 -7.17 26.78
CA CYS A 294 -6.26 -7.37 27.05
C CYS A 294 -6.00 -8.69 27.78
N ALA A 295 -6.79 -8.98 28.83
CA ALA A 295 -6.73 -10.23 29.58
C ALA A 295 -7.13 -11.46 28.75
N ARG A 296 -8.11 -11.34 27.85
CA ARG A 296 -8.53 -12.44 26.96
C ARG A 296 -7.44 -12.84 25.97
N TYR A 297 -6.73 -11.86 25.43
CA TYR A 297 -5.71 -12.08 24.40
C TYR A 297 -4.30 -12.24 24.96
N SER A 298 -4.13 -12.23 26.28
CA SER A 298 -2.88 -12.59 26.97
C SER A 298 -2.85 -14.07 27.36
N ASP A 299 -1.71 -14.51 27.87
CA ASP A 299 -1.55 -15.85 28.44
C ASP A 299 -2.31 -16.02 29.77
N ALA A 300 -2.83 -14.93 30.37
CA ALA A 300 -3.64 -14.94 31.58
C ALA A 300 -5.13 -15.27 31.34
N LYS A 301 -5.53 -15.62 30.11
CA LYS A 301 -6.93 -15.84 29.69
C LYS A 301 -7.72 -16.92 30.47
N HIS A 302 -7.03 -17.78 31.22
CA HIS A 302 -7.62 -18.87 32.00
C HIS A 302 -7.88 -18.49 33.47
N LEU A 303 -7.39 -17.33 33.91
CA LEU A 303 -7.63 -16.84 35.27
C LEU A 303 -9.05 -16.29 35.42
N HIS A 304 -9.59 -16.37 36.64
CA HIS A 304 -10.89 -15.79 36.95
C HIS A 304 -10.88 -14.26 36.82
N ALA A 305 -9.80 -13.62 37.28
CA ALA A 305 -9.55 -12.19 37.11
C ALA A 305 -8.03 -11.92 37.12
N ILE A 306 -7.61 -10.82 36.53
CA ILE A 306 -6.21 -10.38 36.48
C ILE A 306 -6.11 -8.86 36.51
N ASP A 307 -5.05 -8.34 37.10
CA ASP A 307 -4.71 -6.92 37.07
C ASP A 307 -4.17 -6.52 35.70
N VAL A 308 -4.84 -5.56 35.07
CA VAL A 308 -4.40 -4.92 33.83
C VAL A 308 -3.87 -3.53 34.16
N ARG A 309 -2.63 -3.25 33.77
CA ARG A 309 -2.06 -1.90 33.87
C ARG A 309 -2.67 -1.03 32.78
N VAL A 310 -3.15 0.14 33.19
CA VAL A 310 -3.70 1.18 32.32
C VAL A 310 -2.82 2.42 32.41
N ASN A 311 -2.41 2.94 31.26
CA ASN A 311 -1.69 4.21 31.12
C ASN A 311 -2.55 5.17 30.30
N ASP A 312 -3.06 6.21 30.94
CA ASP A 312 -3.94 7.23 30.35
C ASP A 312 -3.30 8.62 30.53
N GLY A 313 -2.69 9.16 29.47
CA GLY A 313 -2.07 10.48 29.50
C GLY A 313 -1.03 10.66 30.63
N GLY A 314 -0.32 9.61 31.00
CA GLY A 314 0.65 9.60 32.12
C GLY A 314 0.09 9.16 33.47
N ARG A 315 -1.24 9.07 33.64
CA ARG A 315 -1.87 8.45 34.80
C ARG A 315 -1.75 6.94 34.67
N ASN A 316 -1.15 6.30 35.68
CA ASN A 316 -0.98 4.86 35.73
C ASN A 316 -1.82 4.26 36.86
N PHE A 317 -2.67 3.30 36.53
CA PHE A 317 -3.47 2.56 37.51
C PHE A 317 -3.68 1.11 37.07
N LYS A 318 -4.22 0.28 37.97
CA LYS A 318 -4.54 -1.12 37.68
C LYS A 318 -6.04 -1.34 37.75
N LEU A 319 -6.56 -2.17 36.86
CA LEU A 319 -7.93 -2.66 36.88
C LEU A 319 -7.93 -4.18 36.97
N CYS A 320 -8.55 -4.71 38.03
CA CYS A 320 -8.80 -6.15 38.15
C CYS A 320 -10.06 -6.51 37.36
N VAL A 321 -9.92 -7.33 36.33
CA VAL A 321 -11.01 -7.69 35.41
C VAL A 321 -10.98 -9.17 35.01
N PRO A 322 -12.13 -9.79 34.74
CA PRO A 322 -12.18 -11.11 34.12
C PRO A 322 -11.84 -11.05 32.62
N PRO A 323 -11.23 -12.09 32.03
CA PRO A 323 -11.05 -12.18 30.58
C PRO A 323 -12.38 -12.13 29.80
N ALA A 324 -12.51 -11.23 28.82
CA ALA A 324 -13.76 -10.97 28.10
C ALA A 324 -14.37 -12.22 27.45
N GLY A 325 -15.68 -12.49 27.59
CA GLY A 325 -16.33 -13.64 26.95
C GLY A 325 -16.41 -13.52 25.42
N VAL A 326 -16.15 -14.60 24.68
CA VAL A 326 -16.00 -14.62 23.21
C VAL A 326 -17.24 -14.04 22.49
N ASN A 327 -18.44 -14.50 22.83
CA ASN A 327 -19.66 -14.08 22.16
C ASN A 327 -19.98 -12.59 22.34
N ARG A 328 -19.53 -11.99 23.45
CA ARG A 328 -19.86 -10.60 23.79
C ARG A 328 -19.01 -9.59 23.02
N ILE A 329 -17.83 -10.00 22.53
CA ILE A 329 -16.86 -9.11 21.87
C ILE A 329 -16.87 -9.20 20.34
N GLU A 330 -17.30 -10.34 19.78
CA GLU A 330 -17.36 -10.55 18.33
C GLU A 330 -18.36 -9.63 17.62
N GLN A 331 -19.37 -9.13 18.34
CA GLN A 331 -20.31 -8.14 17.80
C GLN A 331 -19.68 -6.76 17.53
N TYR A 332 -18.60 -6.40 18.24
CA TYR A 332 -17.93 -5.11 18.11
C TYR A 332 -16.73 -5.14 17.17
N LYS A 333 -16.35 -6.33 16.71
CA LYS A 333 -15.13 -6.56 15.95
C LYS A 333 -15.25 -6.06 14.52
N ILE A 334 -14.26 -5.30 14.07
CA ILE A 334 -14.17 -4.75 12.73
C ILE A 334 -13.40 -5.73 11.85
N GLU A 335 -14.13 -6.69 11.28
CA GLU A 335 -13.61 -7.63 10.31
C GLU A 335 -14.66 -8.06 9.29
N LEU A 336 -14.21 -8.46 8.10
CA LEU A 336 -15.07 -9.09 7.13
C LEU A 336 -15.52 -10.45 7.65
N ARG A 337 -16.79 -10.56 8.03
CA ARG A 337 -17.41 -11.85 8.33
C ARG A 337 -17.52 -12.64 7.04
N LYS A 338 -16.91 -13.83 6.99
CA LYS A 338 -17.19 -14.77 5.91
C LYS A 338 -18.65 -15.20 6.06
N THR A 339 -19.51 -14.80 5.13
CA THR A 339 -20.83 -15.42 5.01
C THR A 339 -20.56 -16.91 4.82
N VAL A 340 -20.96 -17.73 5.79
CA VAL A 340 -21.01 -19.18 5.57
C VAL A 340 -21.97 -19.34 4.41
N MET A 341 -21.46 -19.70 3.24
CA MET A 341 -22.32 -20.19 2.17
C MET A 341 -23.02 -21.42 2.74
N SER A 342 -24.27 -21.26 3.12
CA SER A 342 -25.19 -22.36 3.28
C SER A 342 -25.23 -23.04 1.91
N ASN A 343 -24.49 -24.15 1.77
CA ASN A 343 -24.73 -25.09 0.69
C ASN A 343 -26.16 -25.61 0.90
N GLY A 344 -27.10 -25.01 0.19
CA GLY A 344 -28.45 -25.52 -0.01
C GLY A 344 -28.54 -26.20 -1.36
#